data_AF-K5XCG4-F1
#
_entry.id   AF-K5XCG4-F1
#
_cell.length_a   1.000
_cell.length_b   1.000
_cell.length_c   1.000
_cell.angle_alpha   90.00
_cell.angle_beta   90.00
_cell.angle_gamma   90.00
#
_symmetry.space_group_name_H-M   'P 1'
#
loop_
_entity.id
_entity.type
_entity.pdbx_description
1 polymer ?
#
loop_
_entity_poly.entity_id
_entity_poly.type
_entity_poly.pdbx_seq_one_letter_code
_entity_poly.pdbx_strand_id
1 'polypeptide(L)'
;MSVRQSSISGRQTSSAAMAKFIEKKKEFDAVAALERASALYLQRIEALGEDCEVMAKAGEVHGQVLEQWPRMFQILNLFLASREKQDAEDTFDGQRLVRLPIDELQQQASE
;
A
#
# COMPACT_ATOMS: atom_id res chain seq x y z
N MET A 1 -57.22 34.85 -53.57
CA MET A 1 -57.06 33.49 -53.00
C MET A 1 -55.65 33.41 -52.41
N SER A 2 -55.52 33.54 -51.09
CA SER A 2 -54.23 33.51 -50.38
C SER A 2 -54.03 32.13 -49.78
N VAL A 3 -52.91 31.47 -50.10
CA VAL A 3 -52.58 30.12 -49.62
C VAL A 3 -51.12 30.09 -49.17
N ARG A 4 -50.92 29.44 -48.02
CA ARG A 4 -49.67 28.96 -47.39
C ARG A 4 -48.87 29.97 -46.56
N GLN A 5 -49.21 30.02 -45.28
CA GLN A 5 -48.26 30.41 -44.23
C GLN A 5 -48.51 29.58 -42.96
N SER A 6 -47.97 28.35 -42.90
CA SER A 6 -48.06 27.53 -41.68
C SER A 6 -47.00 26.41 -41.53
N SER A 7 -45.96 26.36 -42.37
CA SER A 7 -44.94 25.27 -42.30
C SER A 7 -43.58 25.67 -41.71
N ILE A 8 -43.33 26.96 -41.46
CA ILE A 8 -42.00 27.44 -41.03
C ILE A 8 -41.81 27.30 -39.51
N SER A 9 -42.88 27.51 -38.72
CA SER A 9 -42.78 27.56 -37.26
C SER A 9 -42.55 26.19 -36.59
N GLY A 10 -43.11 25.10 -37.14
CA GLY A 10 -42.92 23.73 -36.61
C GLY A 10 -41.56 23.09 -36.94
N ARG A 11 -40.85 23.59 -37.95
CA ARG A 11 -39.55 23.06 -38.38
C ARG A 11 -38.38 23.63 -37.55
N GLN A 12 -38.54 24.86 -37.06
CA GLN A 12 -37.54 25.53 -36.21
C GLN A 12 -37.52 24.97 -34.78
N THR A 13 -38.68 24.59 -34.22
CA THR A 13 -38.78 23.96 -32.89
C THR A 13 -38.19 22.55 -32.87
N SER A 14 -38.40 21.76 -33.93
CA SER A 14 -37.81 20.42 -34.08
C SER A 14 -36.27 20.45 -34.18
N SER A 15 -35.70 21.42 -34.90
CA SER A 15 -34.24 21.61 -35.00
C SER A 15 -33.61 21.96 -33.65
N ALA A 16 -34.22 22.90 -32.90
CA ALA A 16 -33.74 23.29 -31.58
C ALA A 16 -33.82 22.14 -30.56
N ALA A 17 -34.88 21.32 -30.60
CA ALA A 17 -35.01 20.13 -29.77
C ALA A 17 -33.93 19.07 -30.08
N MET A 18 -33.64 18.87 -31.37
CA MET A 18 -32.59 17.93 -31.80
C MET A 18 -31.19 18.40 -31.38
N ALA A 19 -30.91 19.71 -31.45
CA ALA A 19 -29.65 20.28 -30.98
C ALA A 19 -29.45 20.05 -29.47
N LYS A 20 -30.49 20.32 -28.65
CA LYS A 20 -30.46 20.04 -27.20
C LYS A 20 -30.30 18.55 -26.89
N PHE A 21 -30.93 17.68 -27.68
CA PHE A 21 -30.77 16.24 -27.52
C PHE A 21 -29.31 15.80 -27.76
N ILE A 22 -28.67 16.31 -28.81
CA ILE A 22 -27.26 16.02 -29.11
C ILE A 22 -26.34 16.54 -27.99
N GLU A 23 -26.60 17.73 -27.46
CA GLU A 23 -25.85 18.27 -26.33
C GLU A 23 -25.98 17.38 -25.09
N LYS A 24 -27.21 17.00 -24.73
CA LYS A 24 -27.46 16.12 -23.58
C LYS A 24 -26.87 14.72 -23.74
N LYS A 25 -26.83 14.20 -24.96
CA LYS A 25 -26.14 12.94 -25.25
C LYS A 25 -24.63 13.05 -24.97
N LYS A 26 -24.00 14.14 -25.40
CA LYS A 26 -22.57 14.37 -25.14
C LYS A 26 -22.28 14.51 -23.64
N GLU A 27 -23.11 15.24 -22.92
CA GLU A 27 -23.01 15.35 -21.45
C GLU A 27 -23.15 13.97 -20.79
N PHE A 28 -24.13 13.17 -21.20
CA PHE A 28 -24.32 11.82 -20.69
C PHE A 28 -23.10 10.92 -20.95
N ASP A 29 -22.58 10.92 -22.19
CA ASP A 29 -21.41 10.13 -22.55
C ASP A 29 -20.17 10.54 -21.74
N ALA A 30 -20.02 11.84 -21.47
CA ALA A 30 -18.94 12.37 -20.62
C ALA A 30 -19.10 11.93 -19.16
N VAL A 31 -20.32 11.99 -18.60
CA VAL A 31 -20.60 11.54 -17.23
C VAL A 31 -20.39 10.03 -17.09
N ALA A 32 -20.83 9.24 -18.08
CA ALA A 32 -20.62 7.79 -18.08
C ALA A 32 -19.14 7.42 -18.20
N ALA A 33 -18.34 8.22 -18.93
CA ALA A 33 -16.90 8.06 -18.96
C ALA A 33 -16.25 8.41 -17.62
N LEU A 34 -16.71 9.48 -16.97
CA LEU A 34 -16.24 9.88 -15.66
C LEU A 34 -16.53 8.81 -14.60
N GLU A 35 -17.75 8.28 -14.57
CA GLU A 35 -18.14 7.21 -13.65
C GLU A 35 -17.22 5.99 -13.76
N ARG A 36 -16.96 5.53 -14.99
CA ARG A 36 -16.03 4.42 -15.25
C ARG A 36 -14.61 4.73 -14.79
N ALA A 37 -14.13 5.95 -15.03
CA ALA A 37 -12.81 6.36 -14.59
C ALA A 37 -12.72 6.42 -13.05
N SER A 38 -13.73 6.98 -12.38
CA SER A 38 -13.82 7.06 -10.93
C SER A 38 -13.85 5.69 -10.27
N ALA A 39 -14.61 4.73 -10.82
CA ALA A 39 -14.62 3.36 -10.32
C ALA A 39 -13.24 2.70 -10.41
N LEU A 40 -12.53 2.91 -11.53
CA LEU A 40 -11.18 2.39 -11.72
C LEU A 40 -10.16 3.06 -10.79
N TYR A 41 -10.29 4.36 -10.51
CA TYR A 41 -9.45 5.04 -9.54
C TYR A 41 -9.67 4.53 -8.12
N LEU A 42 -10.92 4.26 -7.74
CA LEU A 42 -11.25 3.69 -6.45
C LEU A 42 -10.57 2.32 -6.28
N GLN A 43 -10.71 1.44 -7.27
CA GLN A 43 -10.02 0.13 -7.26
C GLN A 43 -8.50 0.26 -7.11
N ARG A 44 -7.89 1.24 -7.78
CA ARG A 44 -6.45 1.49 -7.68
C ARG A 44 -6.02 2.01 -6.31
N ILE A 45 -6.84 2.84 -5.67
CA ILE A 45 -6.57 3.38 -4.34
C ILE A 45 -6.66 2.26 -3.29
N GLU A 46 -7.65 1.37 -3.42
CA GLU A 46 -7.76 0.19 -2.55
C GLU A 46 -6.54 -0.72 -2.68
N ALA A 47 -6.14 -1.05 -3.91
CA ALA A 47 -4.93 -1.85 -4.16
C ALA A 47 -3.66 -1.18 -3.63
N LEU A 48 -3.54 0.15 -3.75
CA LEU A 48 -2.42 0.90 -3.17
C LEU A 48 -2.40 0.80 -1.63
N GLY A 49 -3.58 0.74 -1.00
CA GLY A 49 -3.71 0.50 0.43
C GLY A 49 -3.15 -0.86 0.83
N GLU A 50 -3.49 -1.90 0.08
CA GLU A 50 -2.96 -3.27 0.29
C GLU A 50 -1.42 -3.30 0.14
N ASP A 51 -0.88 -2.65 -0.88
CA ASP A 51 0.58 -2.53 -1.06
C ASP A 51 1.25 -1.81 0.12
N CYS A 52 0.60 -0.79 0.67
CA CYS A 52 1.10 -0.06 1.84
C CYS A 52 1.12 -0.93 3.10
N GLU A 53 0.17 -1.86 3.28
CA GLU A 53 0.20 -2.82 4.38
C GLU A 53 1.40 -3.78 4.26
N VAL A 54 1.71 -4.24 3.05
CA VAL A 54 2.89 -5.06 2.78
C VAL A 54 4.16 -4.29 3.11
N MET A 55 4.24 -3.02 2.69
CA MET A 55 5.38 -2.15 3.02
C MET A 55 5.53 -1.93 4.53
N ALA A 56 4.42 -1.76 5.26
CA ALA A 56 4.44 -1.60 6.71
C ALA A 56 4.99 -2.86 7.41
N LYS A 57 4.53 -4.06 7.00
CA LYS A 57 5.05 -5.34 7.52
C LYS A 57 6.54 -5.52 7.22
N ALA A 58 6.99 -5.14 6.02
CA ALA A 58 8.41 -5.16 5.69
C ALA A 58 9.22 -4.19 6.58
N GLY A 59 8.67 -3.02 6.87
CA GLY A 59 9.26 -2.05 7.80
C GLY A 59 9.40 -2.59 9.23
N GLU A 60 8.41 -3.34 9.71
CA GLU A 60 8.47 -4.01 11.02
C GLU A 60 9.63 -5.01 11.08
N VAL A 61 9.74 -5.91 10.10
CA VAL A 61 10.84 -6.88 10.02
C VAL A 61 12.19 -6.16 9.96
N HIS A 62 12.29 -5.08 9.17
CA HIS A 62 13.51 -4.29 9.10
C HIS A 62 13.85 -3.65 10.46
N GLY A 63 12.86 -3.13 11.18
CA GLY A 63 13.01 -2.59 12.52
C GLY A 63 13.51 -3.64 13.52
N GLN A 64 12.95 -4.85 13.50
CA GLN A 64 13.40 -5.97 14.34
C GLN A 64 14.87 -6.30 14.07
N VAL A 65 15.27 -6.38 12.79
CA VAL A 65 16.68 -6.62 12.41
C VAL A 65 17.59 -5.50 12.94
N LEU A 66 17.21 -4.24 12.74
CA LEU A 66 17.96 -3.09 13.23
C LEU A 66 18.05 -3.02 14.75
N GLU A 67 17.09 -3.57 15.49
CA GLU A 67 17.20 -3.67 16.95
C GLU A 67 18.24 -4.73 17.38
N GLN A 68 18.29 -5.86 16.67
CA GLN A 68 19.19 -6.97 17.03
C GLN A 68 20.65 -6.74 16.63
N TRP A 69 20.90 -6.08 15.49
CA TRP A 69 22.25 -5.94 14.94
C TRP A 69 23.24 -5.18 15.85
N PRO A 70 22.87 -4.04 16.46
CA PRO A 70 23.74 -3.35 17.42
C PRO A 70 24.10 -4.23 18.62
N ARG A 71 23.14 -5.01 19.14
CA ARG A 71 23.37 -5.95 20.26
C ARG A 71 24.37 -7.03 19.86
N MET A 72 24.24 -7.58 18.65
CA MET A 72 25.17 -8.57 18.11
C MET A 72 26.58 -8.00 17.98
N PHE A 73 26.76 -6.79 17.43
CA PHE A 73 28.09 -6.17 17.34
C PHE A 73 28.69 -5.85 18.71
N GLN A 74 27.88 -5.43 19.70
CA GLN A 74 28.35 -5.25 21.07
C GLN A 74 28.87 -6.55 21.67
N ILE A 75 28.16 -7.66 21.47
CA ILE A 75 28.58 -8.99 21.91
C ILE A 75 29.90 -9.37 21.24
N LEU A 76 30.02 -9.21 19.92
CA LEU A 76 31.27 -9.50 19.20
C LEU A 76 32.44 -8.65 19.69
N ASN A 77 32.24 -7.36 19.95
CA ASN A 77 33.27 -6.48 20.50
C ASN A 77 33.72 -6.92 21.90
N LEU A 78 32.79 -7.35 22.76
CA LEU A 78 33.11 -7.92 24.08
C LEU A 78 33.97 -9.18 23.95
N PHE A 79 33.64 -10.08 23.02
CA PHE A 79 34.43 -11.28 22.75
C PHE A 79 35.84 -10.94 22.24
N LEU A 80 35.97 -10.02 21.29
CA LEU A 80 37.28 -9.59 20.77
C LEU A 80 38.14 -8.96 21.86
N ALA A 81 37.57 -8.06 22.68
CA ALA A 81 38.26 -7.44 23.80
C ALA A 81 38.64 -8.43 24.91
N SER A 82 37.88 -9.52 25.08
CA SER A 82 38.23 -10.59 26.03
C SER A 82 39.36 -11.50 25.51
N ARG A 83 39.46 -11.69 24.19
CA ARG A 83 40.53 -12.48 23.56
C ARG A 83 41.90 -11.84 23.76
N GLU A 84 41.99 -10.52 23.69
CA GLU A 84 43.23 -9.78 23.97
C GLU A 84 43.67 -9.88 25.45
N LYS A 85 42.76 -10.21 26.37
CA LYS A 85 43.04 -10.35 27.80
C LYS A 85 43.29 -11.79 28.24
N GLN A 86 42.83 -12.78 27.49
CA GLN A 86 42.98 -14.21 27.80
C GLN A 86 44.39 -14.77 27.60
N ASP A 87 45.31 -14.02 26.96
CA ASP A 87 46.73 -14.38 26.92
C ASP A 87 47.42 -14.22 28.30
N ALA A 88 46.73 -13.69 29.33
CA ALA A 88 47.33 -13.38 30.63
C ALA A 88 46.97 -14.31 31.78
N GLU A 89 45.76 -14.88 31.91
CA GLU A 89 45.42 -15.85 32.97
C GLU A 89 43.95 -16.33 32.88
N ASP A 90 43.73 -17.56 33.33
CA ASP A 90 42.49 -18.26 33.72
C ASP A 90 41.60 -19.02 32.71
N THR A 91 41.43 -20.29 33.10
CA THR A 91 40.54 -21.32 32.55
C THR A 91 39.12 -21.05 33.06
N PHE A 92 38.28 -20.36 32.27
CA PHE A 92 36.87 -20.19 32.61
C PHE A 92 36.09 -21.48 32.31
N ASP A 93 35.53 -22.10 33.35
CA ASP A 93 34.59 -23.21 33.24
C ASP A 93 33.37 -22.74 32.42
N GLY A 94 33.11 -23.39 31.29
CA GLY A 94 32.38 -22.85 30.13
C GLY A 94 30.86 -22.65 30.28
N GLN A 95 30.37 -22.43 31.50
CA GLN A 95 28.94 -22.29 31.78
C GLN A 95 28.57 -20.82 32.00
N ARG A 96 27.69 -20.29 31.14
CA ARG A 96 27.15 -18.92 31.26
C ARG A 96 25.63 -18.92 31.10
N LEU A 97 24.95 -18.19 31.97
CA LEU A 97 23.50 -17.99 31.88
C LEU A 97 23.17 -17.15 30.65
N VAL A 98 22.33 -17.68 29.76
CA VAL A 98 21.81 -17.00 28.56
C VAL A 98 20.30 -16.91 28.68
N ARG A 99 19.72 -15.80 28.21
CA ARG A 99 18.26 -15.65 28.12
C ARG A 99 17.81 -16.27 26.80
N LEU A 100 16.94 -17.27 26.90
CA LEU A 100 16.27 -17.89 25.76
C LEU A 100 14.78 -17.54 25.83
N PRO A 101 14.16 -17.04 24.75
CA PRO A 101 12.72 -16.79 24.72
C PRO A 101 11.99 -18.13 24.53
N ILE A 102 11.76 -18.84 25.65
CA ILE A 102 11.16 -20.19 25.64
C ILE A 102 9.72 -20.16 25.12
N ASP A 103 8.99 -19.08 25.38
CA ASP A 103 7.58 -18.93 25.00
C ASP A 103 7.39 -18.91 23.47
N GLU A 104 8.30 -18.24 22.74
CA GLU A 104 8.30 -18.20 21.27
C GLU A 104 8.69 -19.56 20.67
N LEU A 105 9.68 -20.24 21.28
CA LEU A 105 10.14 -21.56 20.84
C LEU A 105 9.07 -22.65 21.02
N GLN A 106 8.24 -22.55 22.06
CA GLN A 106 7.15 -23.50 22.28
C GLN A 106 5.97 -23.32 21.32
N GLN A 107 5.69 -22.07 20.91
CA GLN A 107 4.66 -21.79 19.90
C GLN A 107 5.06 -22.35 18.53
N GLN A 108 6.31 -22.18 18.10
CA GLN A 108 6.81 -22.75 16.84
C GLN A 108 6.87 -24.29 16.80
N ALA A 109 6.94 -24.96 17.96
CA ALA A 109 6.97 -26.42 18.03
C ALA A 109 5.57 -27.07 18.05
N SER A 110 4.53 -26.27 18.26
CA SER A 110 3.14 -26.71 18.37
C SER A 110 2.31 -26.42 17.10
N GLU A 111 2.85 -25.62 16.18
CA GLU A 111 2.39 -25.49 14.78
C GLU A 111 3.04 -26.54 13.88
#